data_AF-B9SJT0-F1
#
_entry.id   AF-B9SJT0-F1
#
_cell.length_a   1.000
_cell.length_b   1.000
_cell.length_c   1.000
_cell.angle_alpha   90.00
_cell.angle_beta   90.00
_cell.angle_gamma   90.00
#
_symmetry.space_group_name_H-M   'P 1'
#
loop_
_entity.id
_entity.type
_entity.pdbx_description
1 polymer ?
#
loop_
_entity_poly.entity_id
_entity_poly.type
_entity_poly.pdbx_seq_one_letter_code
_entity_poly.pdbx_strand_id
1 'polypeptide(L)' 'MSGKVKEGSRSYVAWNREMDALFAIILYDQATLGNKSEGEWKPQTYQALAALNAGLGLNLVISNVKNRIKA' A
#
# COMPACT_ATOMS: atom_id res chain seq x y z
N MET A 1 11.29 -16.94 30.20
CA MET A 1 9.99 -16.27 30.02
C MET A 1 9.99 -15.62 28.66
N SER A 2 9.27 -16.17 27.68
CA SER A 2 9.18 -15.57 26.34
C SER A 2 8.34 -14.30 26.43
N GLY A 3 8.99 -13.15 26.37
CA GLY A 3 8.32 -11.86 26.23
C GLY A 3 7.62 -11.82 24.88
N LYS A 4 6.28 -11.92 24.91
CA LYS A 4 5.44 -11.56 23.77
C LYS A 4 5.68 -10.07 23.49
N VAL A 5 6.34 -9.78 22.38
CA VAL A 5 6.42 -8.41 21.86
C VAL A 5 4.99 -7.98 21.58
N LYS A 6 4.48 -7.04 22.38
CA LYS A 6 3.19 -6.39 22.12
C LYS A 6 3.32 -5.69 20.78
N GLU A 7 2.57 -6.16 19.80
CA GLU A 7 2.32 -5.50 18.52
C GLU A 7 1.54 -4.21 18.80
N GLY A 8 2.26 -3.19 19.25
CA GLY A 8 1.72 -2.06 20.01
C GLY A 8 2.26 -0.71 19.54
N SER A 9 2.49 -0.57 18.23
CA SER A 9 2.46 0.74 17.57
C SER A 9 2.08 0.50 16.12
N ARG A 10 0.78 0.48 15.82
CA ARG A 10 0.34 0.72 14.43
C ARG A 10 0.80 2.14 14.11
N SER A 11 1.94 2.28 13.43
CA SER A 11 2.35 3.57 12.89
C SER A 11 1.22 4.01 11.96
N TYR A 12 0.42 4.96 12.41
CA TYR A 12 -0.64 5.52 11.57
C TYR A 12 0.06 6.32 10.48
N VAL A 13 -0.03 5.83 9.25
CA VAL A 13 0.43 6.58 8.09
C VAL A 13 -0.56 7.73 7.89
N ALA A 14 -0.07 8.95 8.03
CA ALA A 14 -0.80 10.14 7.61
C ALA A 14 -0.67 10.25 6.09
N TRP A 15 -1.72 9.86 5.37
CA TRP A 15 -1.80 10.02 3.92
C TRP A 15 -2.00 11.49 3.59
N ASN A 16 -1.13 12.04 2.73
CA ASN A 16 -1.31 13.37 2.18
C ASN A 16 -1.82 13.28 0.73
N ARG A 17 -2.22 14.42 0.17
CA ARG A 17 -2.79 14.49 -1.19
C ARG A 17 -1.83 14.01 -2.28
N GLU A 18 -0.53 14.22 -2.09
CA GLU A 18 0.49 13.80 -3.05
C GLU A 18 0.62 12.28 -3.09
N MET A 19 0.68 11.64 -1.91
CA MET A 19 0.68 10.19 -1.78
C MET A 19 -0.58 9.57 -2.39
N ASP A 20 -1.74 10.18 -2.17
CA ASP A 20 -3.01 9.71 -2.75
C ASP A 20 -3.03 9.84 -4.27
N ALA A 21 -2.53 10.94 -4.82
CA ALA A 21 -2.44 11.14 -6.26
C ALA A 21 -1.53 10.09 -6.90
N LEU A 22 -0.36 9.83 -6.30
CA LEU A 22 0.58 8.82 -6.77
C LEU A 22 0.00 7.41 -6.68
N PHE A 23 -0.75 7.11 -5.61
CA PHE A 23 -1.46 5.84 -5.48
C PHE A 23 -2.54 5.67 -6.54
N ALA A 24 -3.33 6.71 -6.80
CA ALA A 24 -4.37 6.67 -7.81
C ALA A 24 -3.82 6.40 -9.22
N ILE A 25 -2.68 7.01 -9.57
CA ILE A 25 -1.99 6.77 -10.86
C ILE A 25 -1.59 5.30 -10.97
N ILE A 26 -0.94 4.73 -9.95
CA ILE A 26 -0.54 3.32 -9.98
C ILE A 26 -1.75 2.39 -10.05
N LEU A 27 -2.78 2.64 -9.26
CA LEU A 27 -4.00 1.81 -9.31
C LEU A 27 -4.65 1.88 -10.69
N TYR A 28 -4.68 3.05 -11.32
CA TYR A 28 -5.16 3.20 -12.69
C TYR A 28 -4.32 2.39 -13.67
N ASP A 29 -3.00 2.52 -13.66
CA ASP A 29 -2.09 1.77 -14.54
C ASP A 29 -2.20 0.26 -14.32
N GLN A 30 -2.31 -0.18 -13.08
CA GLN A 30 -2.48 -1.61 -12.77
C GLN A 30 -3.85 -2.11 -13.22
N ALA A 31 -4.90 -1.28 -13.17
CA ALA A 31 -6.21 -1.64 -13.69
C ALA A 31 -6.19 -1.78 -15.23
N THR A 32 -5.52 -0.87 -15.95
CA THR A 32 -5.39 -0.96 -17.42
C THR A 32 -4.57 -2.18 -17.85
N LEU A 33 -3.61 -2.61 -17.04
CA LEU A 33 -2.86 -3.85 -17.23
C LEU A 33 -3.63 -5.13 -16.85
N GLY A 34 -4.88 -5.02 -16.39
CA GLY A 34 -5.69 -6.17 -15.99
C GLY A 34 -5.29 -6.78 -14.65
N ASN A 35 -4.61 -6.02 -13.79
CA ASN A 35 -4.25 -6.42 -12.42
C ASN A 35 -5.34 -6.10 -11.39
N LYS A 36 -6.55 -5.78 -11.85
CA LYS A 36 -7.78 -5.71 -11.07
C LYS A 36 -8.78 -6.75 -11.59
N SER A 37 -9.18 -7.71 -10.76
CA SER A 37 -10.17 -8.75 -11.10
C SER A 37 -11.23 -8.83 -10.01
N GLU A 38 -12.50 -8.76 -10.36
CA GLU A 38 -13.64 -9.00 -9.44
C GLU A 38 -13.57 -8.21 -8.11
N GLY A 39 -12.98 -7.01 -8.13
CA GLY A 39 -12.83 -6.17 -6.94
C GLY A 39 -11.54 -6.42 -6.14
N GLU A 40 -10.74 -7.41 -6.51
CA GLU A 40 -9.43 -7.67 -5.92
C GLU A 40 -8.29 -7.19 -6.80
N TRP A 41 -7.22 -6.71 -6.16
CA TRP A 41 -5.97 -6.39 -6.83
C TRP A 41 -5.03 -7.60 -6.82
N LYS A 42 -4.39 -7.86 -7.95
CA LYS A 42 -3.40 -8.93 -8.07
C LYS A 42 -2.10 -8.57 -7.31
N PRO A 43 -1.25 -9.57 -6.98
CA PRO A 43 0.04 -9.35 -6.31
C PRO A 43 0.92 -8.27 -6.95
N GLN A 44 0.88 -8.14 -8.27
CA GLN A 44 1.64 -7.16 -9.06
C GLN A 44 1.31 -5.72 -8.67
N THR A 45 0.05 -5.43 -8.35
CA THR A 45 -0.36 -4.09 -7.89
C THR A 45 0.32 -3.72 -6.58
N TYR A 46 0.36 -4.66 -5.63
CA TYR A 46 1.02 -4.42 -4.35
C TYR A 46 2.54 -4.30 -4.49
N GLN A 47 3.15 -5.04 -5.42
CA GLN A 47 4.57 -4.90 -5.76
C GLN A 47 4.89 -3.52 -6.37
N ALA A 48 4.05 -3.04 -7.29
CA ALA A 48 4.20 -1.72 -7.89
C ALA A 48 4.10 -0.59 -6.83
N LEU A 49 3.11 -0.69 -5.93
CA LEU A 49 2.95 0.26 -4.82
C LEU A 49 4.12 0.19 -3.83
N ALA A 50 4.67 -1.00 -3.56
CA ALA A 50 5.85 -1.16 -2.72
C ALA A 50 7.13 -0.57 -3.35
N ALA A 51 7.29 -0.71 -4.68
CA ALA A 51 8.41 -0.11 -5.41
C ALA A 51 8.34 1.43 -5.39
N LEU A 52 7.15 2.01 -5.59
CA LEU A 52 6.94 3.45 -5.44
C LEU A 52 7.28 3.91 -4.03
N ASN A 53 6.78 3.18 -3.02
CA ASN A 53 7.05 3.47 -1.63
C ASN A 53 8.56 3.55 -1.33
N ALA A 54 9.34 2.59 -1.84
CA ALA A 54 10.80 2.61 -1.72
C ALA A 54 11.44 3.80 -2.46
N GLY A 55 10.97 4.12 -3.67
CA GLY A 55 11.49 5.24 -4.47
C GLY A 55 11.24 6.61 -3.86
N LEU A 56 10.16 6.77 -3.09
CA LEU A 56 9.80 8.01 -2.40
C LEU A 56 10.37 8.10 -0.97
N GLY A 57 11.11 7.08 -0.51
CA GLY A 57 11.60 7.01 0.87
C GLY A 57 10.48 6.88 1.90
N LEU A 58 9.29 6.46 1.47
CA LEU A 58 8.15 6.24 2.34
C LEU A 58 8.37 4.90 3.06
N ASN A 59 8.12 4.86 4.37
CA ASN A 59 8.27 3.64 5.17
C ASN A 59 6.93 2.87 5.28
N LEU A 60 6.23 2.68 4.16
CA LEU A 60 4.96 1.96 4.14
C LEU A 60 5.19 0.45 4.05
N VAL A 61 4.59 -0.28 4.98
CA VAL A 61 4.46 -1.74 4.89
C VAL A 61 3.23 -2.12 4.07
N ILE A 62 3.18 -3.37 3.57
CA ILE A 62 2.09 -3.84 2.69
C ILE A 62 0.70 -3.72 3.34
N SER A 63 0.62 -3.77 4.68
CA SER A 63 -0.62 -3.57 5.42
C SER A 63 -1.11 -2.12 5.35
N ASN A 64 -0.23 -1.13 5.33
CA ASN A 64 -0.60 0.29 5.15
C ASN A 64 -1.24 0.49 3.78
N VAL A 65 -0.65 -0.12 2.74
CA VAL A 65 -1.16 -0.10 1.37
C VAL A 65 -2.55 -0.75 1.28
N LYS A 66 -2.70 -1.96 1.84
CA LYS A 66 -3.98 -2.68 1.86
C LYS A 66 -5.06 -1.90 2.61
N ASN A 67 -4.71 -1.26 3.73
CA ASN A 67 -5.65 -0.44 4.48
C ASN A 67 -6.09 0.80 3.67
N ARG A 68 -5.18 1.41 2.90
CA ARG A 68 -5.53 2.56 2.08
C ARG A 68 -6.46 2.22 0.92
N ILE A 69 -6.26 1.06 0.29
CA ILE A 69 -7.12 0.60 -0.81
C ILE A 69 -8.55 0.27 -0.32
N LYS A 70 -8.71 -0.14 0.95
CA LYS A 70 -10.01 -0.45 1.55
C LYS A 70 -10.79 0.76 2.04
N ALA A 71 -10.11 1.89 2.27
CA ALA A 71 -10.68 3.10 2.86
C ALA A 71 -11.32 3.99 1.79
#